data_AF-A0A369B9P4-F1
#
_entry.id   AF-A0A369B9P4-F1
#
_cell.length_a   1.000
_cell.length_b   1.000
_cell.length_c   1.000
_cell.angle_alpha   90.00
_cell.angle_beta   90.00
_cell.angle_gamma   90.00
#
_symmetry.space_group_name_H-M   'P 1'
#
loop_
_entity.id
_entity.type
_entity.pdbx_description
1 polymer ?
#
loop_
_entity_poly.entity_id
_entity_poly.type
_entity_poly.pdbx_seq_one_letter_code
_entity_poly.pdbx_strand_id
1 'polypeptide(L)' 'MNNKEYIKVRIEKERQILNQLAERYGLRHKAVLNQSLLLDTLINKYNKAKYEDLQRKQPIA' A
#
# COMPACT_ATOMS: atom_id res chain seq x y z
N MET A 1 -8.36 -14.08 9.00
CA MET A 1 -7.81 -12.73 8.71
C MET A 1 -8.67 -12.07 7.67
N ASN A 2 -9.10 -10.83 7.93
CA ASN A 2 -9.92 -10.08 6.97
C ASN A 2 -9.04 -9.59 5.80
N ASN A 3 -9.55 -9.53 4.57
CA ASN A 3 -8.76 -9.16 3.38
C ASN A 3 -8.03 -7.79 3.55
N LYS A 4 -8.65 -6.88 4.30
CA LYS A 4 -8.06 -5.57 4.64
C LYS A 4 -6.85 -5.66 5.56
N GLU A 5 -6.88 -6.55 6.55
CA GLU A 5 -5.75 -6.75 7.48
C GLU A 5 -4.56 -7.34 6.74
N TYR A 6 -4.79 -8.31 5.86
CA TYR A 6 -3.74 -8.88 5.02
C TYR A 6 -3.08 -7.81 4.15
N ILE A 7 -3.86 -6.94 3.50
CA ILE A 7 -3.30 -5.86 2.68
C ILE A 7 -2.51 -4.86 3.54
N LYS A 8 -2.98 -4.52 4.74
CA LYS A 8 -2.22 -3.65 5.67
C LYS A 8 -0.86 -4.25 6.05
N VAL A 9 -0.83 -5.53 6.41
CA VAL A 9 0.42 -6.23 6.76
C VAL A 9 1.40 -6.23 5.58
N ARG A 10 0.90 -6.41 4.36
CA ARG A 10 1.74 -6.30 3.17
C ARG A 10 2.26 -4.88 2.94
N ILE A 11 1.43 -3.85 3.09
CA ILE A 11 1.88 -2.44 2.98
C ILE A 11 3.00 -2.15 3.97
N GLU A 12 2.85 -2.59 5.22
CA GLU A 12 3.87 -2.42 6.27
C GLU A 12 5.20 -3.05 5.86
N LYS A 13 5.16 -4.31 5.40
CA LYS A 13 6.35 -5.04 4.95
C LYS A 13 7.03 -4.34 3.78
N GLU A 14 6.27 -3.95 2.75
CA GLU A 14 6.83 -3.27 1.58
C GLU A 14 7.40 -1.89 1.92
N ARG A 15 6.85 -1.20 2.93
CA ARG A 15 7.41 0.06 3.44
C ARG A 15 8.76 -0.14 4.13
N GLN A 16 8.90 -1.18 4.95
CA GLN A 16 10.18 -1.52 5.57
C GLN A 16 11.26 -1.83 4.52
N ILE A 17 10.90 -2.57 3.47
CA ILE A 17 11.80 -2.88 2.35
C ILE A 17 12.20 -1.59 1.63
N LEU A 18 11.25 -0.69 1.35
CA LEU A 18 11.54 0.59 0.69
C LEU A 18 12.54 1.43 1.50
N ASN A 19 12.35 1.51 2.82
CA ASN A 19 13.26 2.24 3.70
C ASN A 19 14.67 1.64 3.68
N GLN A 20 14.80 0.32 3.77
CA GLN A 20 16.10 -0.35 3.69
C GLN A 20 16.79 -0.11 2.34
N LEU A 21 16.04 -0.14 1.24
CA LEU A 21 16.59 0.16 -0.09
C LEU A 21 17.01 1.62 -0.21
N ALA A 22 16.23 2.55 0.35
CA ALA A 22 16.53 3.98 0.36
C ALA A 22 17.79 4.30 1.17
N GLU A 23 17.95 3.68 2.34
CA GLU A 23 19.16 3.80 3.16
C GLU A 23 20.39 3.24 2.44
N ARG A 24 20.23 2.12 1.73
CA ARG A 24 21.35 1.43 1.06
C ARG A 24 21.81 2.08 -0.24
N TYR A 25 20.87 2.55 -1.06
CA TYR A 25 21.14 2.98 -2.43
C TYR A 25 20.78 4.44 -2.71
N GLY A 26 20.08 5.11 -1.79
CA GLY A 26 19.55 6.45 -1.98
C GLY A 26 18.24 6.49 -2.77
N LEU A 27 17.49 7.58 -2.61
CA LEU A 27 16.11 7.70 -3.10
C LEU A 27 15.95 7.62 -4.63
N ARG A 28 16.99 7.98 -5.39
CA ARG A 28 16.94 8.01 -6.86
C ARG A 28 17.30 6.67 -7.50
N HIS A 29 17.67 5.66 -6.72
CA HIS A 29 18.04 4.37 -7.26
C HIS A 29 16.82 3.65 -7.84
N LYS A 30 16.99 3.01 -9.01
CA LYS A 30 15.89 2.33 -9.73
C LYS A 30 15.14 1.31 -8.85
N ALA A 31 15.85 0.58 -7.99
CA ALA A 31 15.23 -0.36 -7.08
C ALA A 31 14.29 0.31 -6.06
N VAL A 32 14.66 1.49 -5.55
CA VAL A 32 13.86 2.28 -4.62
C VAL A 32 12.61 2.83 -5.32
N LEU A 33 12.77 3.35 -6.53
CA LEU A 33 11.65 3.87 -7.33
C LEU A 33 10.64 2.77 -7.67
N ASN A 34 11.12 1.60 -8.11
CA ASN A 34 10.26 0.45 -8.41
C ASN A 34 9.52 -0.05 -7.15
N GLN A 35 10.22 -0.09 -6.01
CA GLN A 35 9.62 -0.49 -4.75
C GLN A 35 8.55 0.51 -4.28
N SER A 36 8.77 1.82 -4.51
CA SER A 36 7.77 2.86 -4.21
C SER A 36 6.50 2.68 -5.03
N LEU A 37 6.63 2.39 -6.34
CA LEU A 37 5.50 2.10 -7.23
C LEU A 37 4.67 0.89 -6.75
N LEU A 38 5.35 -0.16 -6.29
CA LEU A 38 4.68 -1.33 -5.72
C LEU A 38 3.91 -0.96 -4.44
N LEU A 39 4.54 -0.22 -3.54
CA LEU A 39 3.93 0.23 -2.29
C LEU A 39 2.71 1.11 -2.55
N ASP A 40 2.80 2.07 -3.47
CA ASP A 40 1.68 2.92 -3.88
C ASP A 40 0.52 2.11 -4.45
N THR A 41 0.80 1.10 -5.28
CA THR A 41 -0.23 0.21 -5.82
C THR A 41 -0.98 -0.54 -4.72
N LEU A 42 -0.25 -1.03 -3.70
CA LEU A 42 -0.85 -1.72 -2.56
C LEU A 42 -1.71 -0.76 -1.71
N ILE A 43 -1.23 0.45 -1.46
CA ILE A 43 -1.98 1.49 -0.74
C ILE A 43 -3.26 1.86 -1.50
N ASN A 44 -3.17 2.05 -2.82
CA ASN A 44 -4.33 2.35 -3.66
C ASN A 44 -5.35 1.21 -3.64
N LYS A 45 -4.91 -0.06 -3.68
CA LYS A 45 -5.79 -1.22 -3.56
C LYS A 45 -6.50 -1.27 -2.19
N TYR A 46 -5.77 -0.98 -1.11
CA TYR A 46 -6.34 -0.89 0.22
C TYR A 46 -7.40 0.22 0.32
N ASN A 47 -7.06 1.40 -0.19
CA ASN A 47 -7.95 2.56 -0.18
C ASN A 47 -9.21 2.28 -0.99
N LYS A 48 -9.08 1.72 -2.20
CA LYS A 48 -10.24 1.33 -3.03
C LYS A 48 -11.19 0.39 -2.28
N ALA A 49 -10.66 -0.69 -1.70
CA ALA A 49 -11.47 -1.62 -0.91
C ALA A 49 -12.10 -0.96 0.33
N LYS A 50 -11.43 0.03 0.94
CA LYS A 50 -11.98 0.80 2.06
C LYS A 50 -13.14 1.70 1.60
N TYR A 51 -12.99 2.40 0.47
CA TYR A 51 -14.02 3.30 -0.07
C TYR A 51 -15.24 2.54 -0.61
N GLU A 52 -15.05 1.40 -1.28
CA GLU A 52 -16.14 0.54 -1.74
C GLU A 52 -17.01 0.05 -0.57
N ASP A 53 -16.40 -0.31 0.56
CA ASP A 53 -17.14 -0.69 1.77
C ASP A 53 -17.84 0.48 2.47
N LEU A 54 -17.39 1.72 2.27
CA LEU A 54 -18.08 2.91 2.76
C LEU A 54 -19.28 3.26 1.88
N GLN A 55 -19.16 3.13 0.55
CA GLN A 55 -20.27 3.37 -0.39
C GLN A 55 -21.40 2.36 -0.22
N ARG A 56 -21.09 1.07 0.03
CA ARG A 56 -22.10 0.04 0.31
C ARG A 56 -22.88 0.26 1.61
N LYS A 57 -22.41 1.12 2.50
CA LYS A 57 -23.04 1.43 3.80
C LYS A 57 -23.87 2.70 3.80
N GLN A 58 -23.90 3.46 2.70
CA GLN A 58 -24.79 4.60 2.57
C GLN A 58 -26.15 4.10 2.08
N PRO A 59 -27.25 4.25 2.85
CA PRO A 59 -28.57 3.99 2.32
C PRO A 59 -28.84 5.03 1.22
N ILE A 60 -29.36 4.57 0.09
CA ILE A 60 -29.90 5.44 -0.94
C ILE A 60 -31.09 6.14 -0.27
N ALA A 61 -30.99 7.46 -0.09
CA ALA A 61 -32.07 8.29 0.44
C ALA A 61 -33.20 8.43 -0.59
#